data_AF-A0A9P6C2U2-F1
#
_entry.id   AF-A0A9P6C2U2-F1
#
_cell.length_a   1.000
_cell.length_b   1.000
_cell.length_c   1.000
_cell.angle_alpha   90.00
_cell.angle_beta   90.00
_cell.angle_gamma   90.00
#
_symmetry.space_group_name_H-M   'P 1'
#
loop_
_entity.id
_entity.type
_entity.pdbx_description
1 polymer ?
#
loop_
_entity_poly.entity_id
_entity_poly.type
_entity_poly.pdbx_seq_one_letter_code
_entity_poly.pdbx_strand_id
1 'polypeptide(L)'
;MASGEQLADRSIIIAFDIVAFIIITLLLLVIFTAACSRQVKRRFSWFNFMLPVMLYPASFLLLLGAQGHTQHSASCTLQAVLIYSIPAYCATGFACFVLDFYLLLKKTLCGYQPSKMTSRSLLAIPPVAFLSVLVADIVLMLSNPDTGSRPKPDLSGVYCHSGSNIPTFLAAGVGAPALCTWFFVYVKTALFLRRHKLAIAGRDKVIRSRISSIFIRTSVMSLATCVALQRFPIPRVSTVDPLYFWDAGGILQVLDVPKAHPSTTTRNR
;
A
#
# COMPACT_ATOMS: atom_id res chain seq x y z
N MET A 1 -31.05 -15.94 16.24
CA MET A 1 -30.29 -15.09 17.18
C MET A 1 -28.95 -14.77 16.52
N ALA A 2 -28.85 -13.62 15.87
CA ALA A 2 -27.57 -13.07 15.39
C ALA A 2 -27.00 -12.23 16.53
N SER A 3 -26.33 -12.89 17.48
CA SER A 3 -26.10 -12.35 18.82
C SER A 3 -24.78 -11.58 18.91
N GLY A 4 -24.84 -10.25 18.85
CA GLY A 4 -23.75 -9.35 19.26
C GLY A 4 -22.60 -9.18 18.27
N GLU A 5 -21.92 -10.25 17.88
CA GLU A 5 -20.70 -10.17 17.04
C GLU A 5 -21.00 -9.59 15.65
N GLN A 6 -22.03 -10.09 14.96
CA GLN A 6 -22.45 -9.58 13.64
C GLN A 6 -22.89 -8.10 13.64
N LEU A 7 -23.37 -7.58 14.77
CA LEU A 7 -23.77 -6.17 14.91
C LEU A 7 -22.55 -5.24 15.07
N ALA A 8 -21.52 -5.71 15.78
CA ALA A 8 -20.26 -4.99 15.90
C ALA A 8 -19.56 -4.89 14.53
N ASP A 9 -19.54 -5.98 13.77
CA ASP A 9 -18.93 -6.04 12.44
C ASP A 9 -19.58 -5.06 11.45
N ARG A 10 -20.92 -4.99 11.45
CA ARG A 10 -21.66 -4.07 10.58
C ARG A 10 -21.37 -2.60 10.89
N SER A 11 -21.22 -2.25 12.16
CA SER A 11 -20.93 -0.88 12.58
C SER A 11 -19.53 -0.45 12.15
N ILE A 12 -18.55 -1.36 12.23
CA ILE A 12 -17.17 -1.13 11.78
C ILE A 12 -17.14 -0.90 10.27
N ILE A 13 -17.83 -1.74 9.50
CA ILE A 13 -17.93 -1.61 8.04
C ILE A 13 -18.50 -0.24 7.64
N ILE A 14 -19.64 0.14 8.22
CA ILE A 14 -20.29 1.43 7.92
C ILE A 14 -19.37 2.61 8.27
N ALA A 15 -18.76 2.59 9.46
CA ALA A 15 -17.85 3.65 9.88
C ALA A 15 -16.64 3.75 8.94
N PHE A 16 -16.08 2.61 8.52
CA PHE A 16 -14.97 2.55 7.58
C PHE A 16 -15.34 3.16 6.22
N ASP A 17 -16.49 2.78 5.66
CA ASP A 17 -16.94 3.28 4.36
C ASP A 17 -17.20 4.80 4.38
N ILE A 18 -17.80 5.31 5.46
CA ILE A 18 -18.00 6.75 5.65
C ILE A 18 -16.65 7.48 5.66
N VAL A 19 -15.67 6.95 6.39
CA VAL A 19 -14.33 7.55 6.45
C VAL A 19 -13.65 7.51 5.08
N ALA A 20 -13.70 6.38 4.37
CA ALA A 20 -13.14 6.25 3.03
C ALA A 20 -13.78 7.24 2.04
N PHE A 21 -15.10 7.38 2.08
CA PHE A 21 -15.85 8.31 1.24
C PHE A 21 -15.51 9.78 1.54
N ILE A 22 -15.40 10.14 2.82
CA ILE A 22 -14.98 11.48 3.25
C ILE A 22 -13.57 11.78 2.74
N ILE A 23 -12.63 10.84 2.89
CA ILE A 23 -11.25 11.01 2.43
C ILE A 23 -11.21 11.25 0.91
N ILE A 24 -11.90 10.43 0.12
CA ILE A 24 -11.95 10.60 -1.34
C ILE A 24 -12.56 11.93 -1.72
N THR A 25 -13.68 12.30 -1.09
CA THR A 25 -14.36 13.58 -1.35
C THR A 25 -13.44 14.77 -1.07
N LEU A 26 -12.74 14.76 0.07
CA LEU A 26 -11.79 15.81 0.42
C LEU A 26 -10.61 15.86 -0.55
N LEU A 27 -10.09 14.70 -0.98
CA LEU A 27 -9.00 14.63 -1.97
C LEU A 27 -9.44 15.15 -3.34
N LEU A 28 -10.65 14.80 -3.78
CA LEU A 28 -11.23 15.32 -5.02
C LEU A 28 -11.40 16.84 -4.96
N LEU A 29 -11.89 17.38 -3.84
CA LEU A 29 -11.97 18.83 -3.64
C LEU A 29 -10.57 19.48 -3.68
N VAL A 30 -9.56 18.85 -3.08
CA VAL A 30 -8.17 19.35 -3.13
C VAL A 30 -7.61 19.33 -4.55
N ILE A 31 -7.86 18.27 -5.33
CA ILE A 31 -7.42 18.17 -6.73
C ILE A 31 -8.17 19.18 -7.61
N PHE A 32 -9.49 19.27 -7.44
CA PHE A 32 -10.35 20.18 -8.19
C PHE A 32 -9.97 21.64 -7.92
N THR A 33 -9.84 22.04 -6.66
CA THR A 33 -9.38 23.40 -6.30
C THR A 33 -7.99 23.69 -6.83
N ALA A 34 -7.08 22.71 -6.82
CA ALA A 34 -5.75 22.86 -7.41
C ALA A 34 -5.80 23.01 -8.94
N ALA A 35 -6.69 22.28 -9.63
CA ALA A 35 -6.85 22.35 -11.07
C ALA A 35 -7.52 23.67 -11.53
N CYS A 36 -8.51 24.16 -10.78
CA CYS A 36 -9.22 25.40 -11.08
C CYS A 36 -8.43 26.67 -10.69
N SER A 37 -7.46 26.56 -9.77
CA SER A 37 -6.70 27.72 -9.30
C SER A 37 -5.66 28.18 -10.32
N ARG A 38 -5.92 29.33 -10.98
CA ARG A 38 -4.95 29.99 -11.87
C ARG A 38 -3.69 30.49 -11.13
N GLN A 39 -3.80 30.75 -9.83
CA GLN A 39 -2.71 31.32 -9.02
C GLN A 39 -1.71 30.25 -8.55
N VAL A 40 -2.13 29.00 -8.40
CA VAL A 40 -1.32 27.94 -7.81
C VAL A 40 -0.85 26.97 -8.89
N LYS A 41 0.29 27.28 -9.52
CA LYS A 41 0.95 26.35 -10.45
C LYS A 41 1.54 25.17 -9.68
N ARG A 42 0.85 24.03 -9.69
CA ARG A 42 1.35 22.76 -9.14
C ARG A 42 2.24 22.06 -10.16
N ARG A 43 3.26 21.34 -9.66
CA ARG A 43 4.12 20.50 -10.50
C ARG A 43 3.43 19.16 -10.72
N PHE A 44 3.69 18.53 -11.86
CA PHE A 44 3.08 17.26 -12.23
C PHE A 44 3.41 16.12 -11.24
N SER A 45 4.58 16.19 -10.59
CA SER A 45 4.98 15.31 -9.49
C SER A 45 3.99 15.29 -8.31
N TRP A 46 3.33 16.43 -8.04
CA TRP A 46 2.32 16.51 -6.98
C TRP A 46 1.05 15.72 -7.32
N PHE A 47 0.60 15.78 -8.58
CA PHE A 47 -0.54 14.99 -9.04
C PHE A 47 -0.22 13.49 -9.04
N ASN A 48 0.99 13.12 -9.46
CA ASN A 48 1.46 11.73 -9.42
C ASN A 48 1.51 11.16 -8.00
N PHE A 49 1.76 12.02 -7.00
CA PHE A 49 1.67 11.64 -5.58
C PHE A 49 0.22 11.57 -5.07
N MET A 50 -0.65 12.48 -5.49
CA MET A 50 -2.06 12.49 -5.05
C MET A 50 -2.88 11.32 -5.59
N LEU A 51 -2.54 10.82 -6.78
CA LEU A 51 -3.25 9.72 -7.41
C LEU A 51 -3.27 8.45 -6.55
N PRO A 52 -2.15 7.88 -6.07
CA PRO A 52 -2.19 6.70 -5.21
C PRO A 52 -2.84 6.95 -3.84
N VAL A 53 -2.73 8.16 -3.30
CA VAL A 53 -3.40 8.55 -2.04
C VAL A 53 -4.93 8.51 -2.19
N MET A 54 -5.45 8.77 -3.39
CA MET A 54 -6.87 8.64 -3.72
C MET A 54 -7.27 7.22 -4.10
N LEU A 55 -6.40 6.50 -4.84
CA LEU A 55 -6.65 5.10 -5.22
C LEU A 55 -6.73 4.17 -4.00
N TYR A 56 -5.97 4.46 -2.95
CA TYR A 56 -5.97 3.63 -1.74
C TYR A 56 -7.34 3.54 -1.05
N PRO A 57 -7.99 4.65 -0.62
CA PRO A 57 -9.35 4.58 -0.08
C PRO A 57 -10.37 4.08 -1.12
N ALA A 58 -10.16 4.37 -2.41
CA ALA A 58 -11.06 3.93 -3.47
C ALA A 58 -11.04 2.40 -3.66
N SER A 59 -9.92 1.73 -3.43
CA SER A 59 -9.85 0.27 -3.52
C SER A 59 -10.73 -0.40 -2.45
N PHE A 60 -10.80 0.19 -1.25
CA PHE A 60 -11.68 -0.34 -0.22
C PHE A 60 -13.17 -0.25 -0.58
N LEU A 61 -13.58 0.82 -1.28
CA LEU A 61 -14.95 1.00 -1.73
C LEU A 61 -15.38 0.01 -2.84
N LEU A 62 -14.46 -0.77 -3.42
CA LEU A 62 -14.83 -1.80 -4.41
C LEU A 62 -15.72 -2.92 -3.84
N LEU A 63 -15.71 -3.10 -2.52
CA LEU A 63 -16.57 -4.07 -1.83
C LEU A 63 -17.84 -3.44 -1.25
N LEU A 64 -18.13 -2.16 -1.54
CA LEU A 64 -19.29 -1.48 -0.97
C LEU A 64 -20.58 -2.25 -1.26
N GLY A 65 -21.32 -2.61 -0.20
CA GLY A 65 -22.55 -3.40 -0.29
C GLY A 65 -22.35 -4.92 -0.44
N ALA A 66 -21.11 -5.37 -0.59
CA ALA A 66 -20.73 -6.79 -0.74
C ALA A 66 -19.75 -7.26 0.37
N GLN A 67 -19.48 -6.42 1.36
CA GLN A 67 -18.65 -6.74 2.53
C GLN A 67 -19.23 -7.94 3.33
N GLY A 68 -18.35 -8.76 3.88
CA GLY A 68 -18.69 -9.94 4.69
C GLY A 68 -19.24 -11.17 3.93
N HIS A 69 -19.72 -11.02 2.69
CA HIS A 69 -20.36 -12.12 1.93
C HIS A 69 -19.61 -12.49 0.65
N THR A 70 -18.58 -11.72 0.27
CA THR A 70 -17.84 -11.89 -0.98
C THR A 70 -16.70 -12.89 -0.86
N GLN A 71 -17.04 -14.13 -0.58
CA GLN A 71 -16.08 -15.21 -0.74
C GLN A 71 -15.87 -15.46 -2.25
N HIS A 72 -14.65 -15.20 -2.74
CA HIS A 72 -14.21 -15.46 -4.14
C HIS A 72 -14.79 -14.56 -5.26
N SER A 73 -15.17 -13.32 -4.96
CA SER A 73 -15.57 -12.39 -6.03
C SER A 73 -14.36 -11.79 -6.77
N ALA A 74 -14.56 -11.42 -8.05
CA ALA A 74 -13.57 -10.66 -8.82
C ALA A 74 -13.24 -9.32 -8.13
N SER A 75 -14.21 -8.68 -7.49
CA SER A 75 -14.03 -7.44 -6.71
C SER A 75 -13.12 -7.63 -5.50
N CYS A 76 -13.25 -8.76 -4.78
CA CYS A 76 -12.37 -9.11 -3.66
C CYS A 76 -10.93 -9.33 -4.13
N THR A 77 -10.75 -9.97 -5.28
CA THR A 77 -9.42 -10.17 -5.88
C THR A 77 -8.80 -8.86 -6.34
N LEU A 78 -9.57 -8.04 -7.08
CA LEU A 78 -9.12 -6.74 -7.53
C LEU A 78 -8.76 -5.83 -6.35
N GLN A 79 -9.58 -5.81 -5.31
CA GLN A 79 -9.30 -5.05 -4.10
C GLN A 79 -8.01 -5.53 -3.43
N ALA A 80 -7.84 -6.85 -3.21
CA ALA A 80 -6.64 -7.39 -2.57
C ALA A 80 -5.38 -6.98 -3.35
N VAL A 81 -5.38 -7.19 -4.67
CA VAL A 81 -4.29 -6.77 -5.57
C VAL A 81 -3.99 -5.27 -5.44
N LEU A 82 -5.00 -4.41 -5.39
CA LEU A 82 -4.82 -2.97 -5.24
C LEU A 82 -4.26 -2.59 -3.86
N ILE A 83 -4.73 -3.20 -2.78
CA ILE A 83 -4.26 -2.91 -1.42
C ILE A 83 -2.77 -3.24 -1.27
N TYR A 84 -2.25 -4.29 -1.91
CA TYR A 84 -0.82 -4.63 -1.86
C TYR A 84 0.03 -3.79 -2.82
N SER A 85 -0.46 -3.48 -4.01
CA SER A 85 0.32 -2.73 -5.02
C SER A 85 0.38 -1.21 -4.77
N ILE A 86 -0.69 -0.61 -4.24
CA ILE A 86 -0.76 0.85 -4.00
C ILE A 86 0.31 1.35 -3.01
N PRO A 87 0.66 0.66 -1.90
CA PRO A 87 1.75 1.06 -1.01
C PRO A 87 3.09 1.30 -1.75
N ALA A 88 3.43 0.47 -2.73
CA ALA A 88 4.62 0.67 -3.55
C ALA A 88 4.51 1.96 -4.39
N TYR A 89 3.32 2.25 -4.93
CA TYR A 89 3.05 3.51 -5.63
C TYR A 89 3.18 4.71 -4.68
N CYS A 90 2.56 4.66 -3.51
CA CYS A 90 2.66 5.70 -2.49
C CYS A 90 4.12 6.00 -2.12
N ALA A 91 4.91 4.97 -1.81
CA ALA A 91 6.30 5.13 -1.39
C ALA A 91 7.18 5.73 -2.50
N THR A 92 7.10 5.20 -3.71
CA THR A 92 7.86 5.70 -4.87
C THR A 92 7.41 7.10 -5.29
N GLY A 93 6.11 7.37 -5.26
CA GLY A 93 5.52 8.69 -5.49
C GLY A 93 6.02 9.74 -4.50
N PHE A 94 6.05 9.41 -3.20
CA PHE A 94 6.59 10.29 -2.16
C PHE A 94 8.08 10.58 -2.38
N ALA A 95 8.88 9.55 -2.65
CA ALA A 95 10.30 9.69 -2.91
C ALA A 95 10.58 10.61 -4.10
N CYS A 96 9.87 10.40 -5.21
CA CYS A 96 10.00 11.22 -6.41
C CYS A 96 9.52 12.66 -6.18
N PHE A 97 8.43 12.87 -5.41
CA PHE A 97 7.95 14.19 -5.06
C PHE A 97 8.96 14.99 -4.24
N VAL A 98 9.56 14.37 -3.21
CA VAL A 98 10.58 15.03 -2.37
C VAL A 98 11.87 15.29 -3.16
N LEU A 99 12.27 14.38 -4.05
CA LEU A 99 13.40 14.60 -4.94
C LEU A 99 13.13 15.73 -5.94
N ASP A 100 11.96 15.80 -6.55
CA ASP A 100 11.58 16.90 -7.42
C ASP A 100 11.55 18.26 -6.68
N PHE A 101 11.11 18.27 -5.42
CA PHE A 101 11.17 19.44 -4.55
C PHE A 101 12.62 19.86 -4.24
N TYR A 102 13.50 18.89 -3.92
CA TYR A 102 14.92 19.16 -3.70
C TYR A 102 15.59 19.77 -4.94
N LEU A 103 15.31 19.23 -6.13
CA LEU A 103 15.84 19.76 -7.39
C LEU A 103 15.30 21.16 -7.69
N LEU A 104 14.03 21.45 -7.35
CA LEU A 104 13.46 22.79 -7.46
C LEU A 104 14.20 23.80 -6.56
N LEU A 105 14.51 23.41 -5.32
CA LEU A 105 15.25 24.26 -4.40
C LEU A 105 16.66 24.54 -4.93
N LYS A 106 17.36 23.51 -5.43
CA LYS A 106 18.66 23.67 -6.08
C LYS A 106 18.60 24.59 -7.29
N LYS A 107 17.58 24.46 -8.12
CA LYS A 107 17.36 25.35 -9.27
C LYS A 107 17.18 26.80 -8.82
N THR A 108 16.37 27.02 -7.80
CA THR A 108 16.03 28.36 -7.31
C THR A 108 17.19 29.06 -6.60
N LEU A 109 18.01 28.31 -5.85
CA LEU A 109 19.08 28.87 -5.02
C LEU A 109 20.46 28.84 -5.69
N CYS A 110 20.71 27.87 -6.58
CA CYS A 110 22.02 27.66 -7.20
C CYS A 110 22.00 27.72 -8.73
N GLY A 111 20.84 27.99 -9.35
CA GLY A 111 20.71 28.00 -10.81
C GLY A 111 20.80 26.62 -11.47
N TYR A 112 20.84 25.54 -10.69
CA TYR A 112 20.93 24.17 -11.21
C TYR A 112 19.74 23.80 -12.10
N GLN A 113 19.97 23.27 -13.30
CA GLN A 113 18.90 22.80 -14.18
C GLN A 113 18.94 21.26 -14.24
N PRO A 114 17.89 20.56 -13.78
CA PRO A 114 17.83 19.11 -13.95
C PRO A 114 17.73 18.75 -15.43
N SER A 115 18.33 17.62 -15.82
CA SER A 115 18.19 17.11 -17.18
C SER A 115 16.73 16.77 -17.51
N LYS A 116 16.34 16.86 -18.79
CA LYS A 116 15.00 16.47 -19.25
C LYS A 116 14.69 15.00 -18.91
N MET A 117 15.71 14.13 -19.00
CA MET A 117 15.59 12.72 -18.67
C MET A 117 15.26 12.54 -17.18
N THR A 118 15.98 13.21 -16.27
CA THR A 118 15.70 13.16 -14.83
C THR A 118 14.25 13.56 -14.52
N SER A 119 13.75 14.64 -15.13
CA SER A 119 12.35 15.07 -14.92
C SER A 119 11.33 14.05 -15.44
N ARG A 120 11.60 13.40 -16.58
CA ARG A 120 10.73 12.34 -17.12
C ARG A 120 10.77 11.09 -16.24
N SER A 121 11.95 10.69 -15.78
CA SER A 121 12.11 9.52 -14.91
C SER A 121 11.39 9.70 -13.57
N LEU A 122 11.50 10.88 -12.94
CA LEU A 122 10.77 11.19 -11.70
C LEU A 122 9.25 11.05 -11.84
N LEU A 123 8.74 11.20 -13.05
CA LEU A 123 7.33 11.02 -13.34
C LEU A 123 6.96 9.57 -13.66
N ALA A 124 7.80 8.89 -14.44
CA ALA A 124 7.53 7.53 -14.89
C ALA A 124 7.75 6.47 -13.80
N ILE A 125 8.71 6.68 -12.89
CA ILE A 125 9.08 5.68 -11.88
C ILE A 125 7.87 5.23 -11.02
N PRO A 126 7.06 6.12 -10.43
CA PRO A 126 5.96 5.68 -9.57
C PRO A 126 4.88 4.82 -10.26
N PRO A 127 4.31 5.21 -11.42
CA PRO A 127 3.32 4.36 -12.09
C PRO A 127 3.95 3.07 -12.64
N VAL A 128 5.21 3.07 -13.08
CA VAL A 128 5.89 1.85 -13.51
C VAL A 128 6.06 0.87 -12.35
N ALA A 129 6.49 1.37 -11.18
CA ALA A 129 6.62 0.55 -9.97
C ALA A 129 5.27 0.00 -9.49
N PHE A 130 4.22 0.82 -9.54
CA PHE A 130 2.85 0.37 -9.27
C PHE A 130 2.44 -0.77 -10.20
N LEU A 131 2.53 -0.55 -11.51
CA LEU A 131 2.12 -1.53 -12.52
C LEU A 131 2.93 -2.82 -12.42
N SER A 132 4.23 -2.74 -12.10
CA SER A 132 5.06 -3.94 -11.93
C SER A 132 4.60 -4.80 -10.74
N VAL A 133 4.28 -4.18 -9.60
CA VAL A 133 3.80 -4.90 -8.41
C VAL A 133 2.38 -5.42 -8.67
N LEU A 134 1.51 -4.59 -9.27
CA LEU A 134 0.15 -4.96 -9.64
C LEU A 134 0.12 -6.20 -10.54
N VAL A 135 0.92 -6.22 -11.61
CA VAL A 135 1.00 -7.36 -12.53
C VAL A 135 1.53 -8.60 -11.83
N ALA A 136 2.57 -8.46 -10.99
CA ALA A 136 3.10 -9.56 -10.21
C ALA A 136 2.05 -10.16 -9.25
N ASP A 137 1.30 -9.31 -8.55
CA ASP A 137 0.23 -9.73 -7.63
C ASP A 137 -0.91 -10.44 -8.38
N ILE A 138 -1.32 -9.92 -9.55
CA ILE A 138 -2.32 -10.58 -10.40
C ILE A 138 -1.85 -11.97 -10.83
N VAL A 139 -0.62 -12.07 -11.35
CA VAL A 139 -0.06 -13.35 -11.79
C VAL A 139 0.01 -14.34 -10.63
N LEU A 140 0.44 -13.89 -9.44
CA LEU A 140 0.50 -14.73 -8.24
C LEU A 140 -0.87 -15.24 -7.82
N MET A 141 -1.90 -14.39 -7.80
CA MET A 141 -3.24 -14.78 -7.40
C MET A 141 -3.94 -15.68 -8.43
N LEU A 142 -3.65 -15.51 -9.72
CA LEU A 142 -4.22 -16.33 -10.79
C LEU A 142 -3.52 -17.69 -10.97
N SER A 143 -2.20 -17.75 -10.77
CA SER A 143 -1.42 -18.97 -11.02
C SER A 143 -1.55 -20.02 -9.91
N ASN A 144 -2.08 -19.64 -8.76
CA ASN A 144 -2.11 -20.46 -7.54
C ASN A 144 -3.52 -20.54 -6.93
N PRO A 145 -4.52 -21.04 -7.68
CA PRO A 145 -5.90 -21.08 -7.20
C PRO A 145 -6.07 -22.03 -6.01
N ASP A 146 -5.22 -23.05 -5.84
CA ASP A 146 -5.43 -24.11 -4.85
C ASP A 146 -4.54 -23.97 -3.60
N THR A 147 -3.45 -23.17 -3.66
CA THR A 147 -2.43 -23.06 -2.59
C THR A 147 -2.74 -21.97 -1.55
N GLY A 148 -4.00 -21.77 -1.20
CA GLY A 148 -4.39 -20.78 -0.17
C GLY A 148 -4.13 -19.32 -0.55
N SER A 149 -3.65 -19.05 -1.78
CA SER A 149 -3.39 -17.70 -2.31
C SER A 149 -4.65 -16.99 -2.80
N ARG A 150 -5.81 -17.68 -2.81
CA ARG A 150 -7.09 -17.03 -3.08
C ARG A 150 -7.36 -15.96 -2.02
N PRO A 151 -7.73 -14.74 -2.44
CA PRO A 151 -8.14 -13.69 -1.52
C PRO A 151 -9.31 -14.15 -0.67
N LYS A 152 -9.21 -13.93 0.64
CA LYS A 152 -10.26 -14.20 1.62
C LYS A 152 -10.62 -12.88 2.33
N PRO A 153 -11.90 -12.66 2.68
CA PRO A 153 -12.26 -11.57 3.56
C PRO A 153 -11.47 -11.65 4.86
N ASP A 154 -11.00 -10.51 5.35
CA ASP A 154 -10.46 -10.37 6.70
C ASP A 154 -11.55 -10.65 7.75
N LEU A 155 -11.18 -10.88 9.02
CA LEU A 155 -12.14 -11.08 10.12
C LEU A 155 -13.12 -9.90 10.24
N SER A 156 -12.65 -8.68 9.95
CA SER A 156 -13.49 -7.48 9.94
C SER A 156 -14.52 -7.44 8.80
N GLY A 157 -14.34 -8.25 7.76
CA GLY A 157 -15.14 -8.23 6.54
C GLY A 157 -15.00 -6.96 5.69
N VAL A 158 -14.14 -6.01 6.09
CA VAL A 158 -13.96 -4.70 5.45
C VAL A 158 -13.17 -4.81 4.14
N TYR A 159 -12.16 -5.70 4.13
CA TYR A 159 -11.30 -5.88 2.97
C TYR A 159 -10.89 -7.34 2.79
N CYS A 160 -10.36 -7.66 1.61
CA CYS A 160 -9.81 -8.96 1.29
C CYS A 160 -8.28 -8.99 1.45
N HIS A 161 -7.78 -10.06 2.07
CA HIS A 161 -6.35 -10.33 2.22
C HIS A 161 -5.94 -11.55 1.40
N SER A 162 -4.70 -11.57 0.91
CA SER A 162 -4.10 -12.77 0.34
C SER A 162 -3.77 -13.74 1.47
N GLY A 163 -4.04 -15.03 1.32
CA GLY A 163 -3.57 -16.02 2.31
C GLY A 163 -2.05 -16.20 2.34
N SER A 164 -1.32 -15.58 1.40
CA SER A 164 0.13 -15.62 1.29
C SER A 164 0.76 -14.26 1.59
N ASN A 165 1.94 -14.27 2.21
CA ASN A 165 2.74 -13.08 2.50
C ASN A 165 3.54 -12.56 1.29
N ILE A 166 3.53 -13.27 0.15
CA ILE A 166 4.32 -12.91 -1.04
C ILE A 166 3.98 -11.49 -1.55
N PRO A 167 2.70 -11.08 -1.72
CA PRO A 167 2.36 -9.71 -2.14
C PRO A 167 2.92 -8.65 -1.21
N THR A 168 2.88 -8.90 0.11
CA THR A 168 3.47 -8.01 1.12
C THR A 168 4.98 -7.87 0.93
N PHE A 169 5.70 -8.96 0.66
CA PHE A 169 7.14 -8.92 0.40
C PHE A 169 7.48 -8.19 -0.91
N LEU A 170 6.69 -8.37 -1.97
CA LEU A 170 6.86 -7.64 -3.23
C LEU A 170 6.68 -6.13 -3.02
N ALA A 171 5.59 -5.74 -2.37
CA ALA A 171 5.31 -4.35 -2.04
C ALA A 171 6.41 -3.74 -1.15
N ALA A 172 6.88 -4.48 -0.14
CA ALA A 172 7.95 -4.05 0.76
C ALA A 172 9.30 -3.95 0.03
N GLY A 173 9.61 -4.86 -0.89
CA GLY A 173 10.83 -4.85 -1.69
C GLY A 173 10.98 -3.59 -2.54
N VAL A 174 9.86 -3.03 -3.03
CA VAL A 174 9.85 -1.75 -3.76
C VAL A 174 9.72 -0.56 -2.80
N GLY A 175 8.87 -0.69 -1.77
CA GLY A 175 8.55 0.38 -0.83
C GLY A 175 9.72 0.77 0.06
N ALA A 176 10.48 -0.20 0.60
CA ALA A 176 11.56 0.07 1.53
C ALA A 176 12.71 0.90 0.89
N PRO A 177 13.24 0.55 -0.30
CA PRO A 177 14.24 1.40 -0.97
C PRO A 177 13.72 2.80 -1.29
N ALA A 178 12.44 2.94 -1.66
CA ALA A 178 11.82 4.23 -1.92
C ALA A 178 11.74 5.08 -0.63
N LEU A 179 11.34 4.49 0.50
CA LEU A 179 11.33 5.16 1.80
C LEU A 179 12.73 5.55 2.28
N CYS A 180 13.74 4.69 2.08
CA CYS A 180 15.14 5.04 2.38
C CYS A 180 15.61 6.23 1.53
N THR A 181 15.31 6.20 0.24
CA THR A 181 15.62 7.31 -0.70
C THR A 181 14.93 8.60 -0.26
N TRP A 182 13.64 8.52 0.06
CA TRP A 182 12.86 9.65 0.56
C TRP A 182 13.49 10.27 1.81
N PHE A 183 13.78 9.45 2.83
CA PHE A 183 14.38 9.93 4.08
C PHE A 183 15.74 10.59 3.84
N PHE A 184 16.59 9.97 3.02
CA PHE A 184 17.90 10.51 2.67
C PHE A 184 17.81 11.87 1.95
N VAL A 185 16.93 11.98 0.94
CA VAL A 185 16.72 13.24 0.21
C VAL A 185 16.09 14.29 1.13
N TYR A 186 15.20 13.91 2.03
CA TYR A 186 14.60 14.80 3.00
C TYR A 186 15.66 15.40 3.95
N VAL A 187 16.54 14.57 4.51
CA VAL A 187 17.68 15.03 5.34
C VAL A 187 18.60 15.95 4.53
N LYS A 188 18.96 15.58 3.31
CA LYS A 188 19.75 16.44 2.41
C LYS A 188 19.07 17.78 2.14
N THR A 189 17.75 17.79 1.96
CA THR A 189 16.97 19.02 1.77
C THR A 189 17.00 19.90 3.01
N ALA A 190 16.82 19.32 4.20
CA ALA A 190 16.89 20.04 5.46
C ALA A 190 18.28 20.65 5.69
N LEU A 191 19.36 19.88 5.44
CA LEU A 191 20.73 20.36 5.54
C LEU A 191 21.03 21.46 4.51
N PHE A 192 20.54 21.31 3.28
CA PHE A 192 20.69 22.31 2.23
C PHE A 192 20.00 23.63 2.61
N LEU A 193 18.77 23.57 3.11
CA LEU A 193 18.05 24.75 3.62
C LEU A 193 18.78 25.40 4.79
N ARG A 194 19.37 24.59 5.70
CA ARG A 194 20.18 25.10 6.82
C ARG A 194 21.44 25.82 6.35
N ARG A 195 22.16 25.27 5.37
CA ARG A 195 23.39 25.89 4.82
C ARG A 195 23.10 27.19 4.09
N HIS A 196 21.97 27.30 3.39
CA HIS A 196 21.60 28.48 2.62
C HIS A 196 20.65 29.45 3.36
N LYS A 197 20.56 29.39 4.69
CA LYS A 197 19.67 30.26 5.48
C LYS A 197 19.85 31.74 5.18
N LEU A 198 21.08 32.24 5.08
CA LEU A 198 21.37 33.65 4.77
C LEU A 198 20.91 34.04 3.36
N ALA A 199 21.16 33.18 2.37
CA ALA A 199 20.69 33.41 1.00
C ALA A 199 19.15 33.43 0.92
N ILE A 200 18.47 32.63 1.74
CA ILE A 200 17.00 32.62 1.85
C ILE A 200 16.49 33.85 2.62
N ALA A 201 17.24 34.34 3.61
CA ALA A 201 16.90 35.53 4.38
C ALA A 201 16.91 36.82 3.54
N GLY A 202 17.70 36.86 2.46
CA GLY A 202 17.69 37.95 1.48
C GLY A 202 16.58 37.87 0.42
N ARG A 203 15.78 36.79 0.38
CA ARG A 203 14.68 36.62 -0.59
C ARG A 203 13.34 37.11 -0.06
N ASP A 204 12.43 37.41 -0.99
CA ASP A 204 11.06 37.84 -0.74
C ASP A 204 10.35 36.98 0.31
N LYS A 205 9.60 37.67 1.20
CA LYS A 205 8.80 37.06 2.27
C LYS A 205 7.86 35.96 1.76
N VAL A 206 7.32 36.14 0.55
CA VAL A 206 6.41 35.17 -0.11
C VAL A 206 7.14 33.86 -0.43
N ILE A 207 8.34 33.91 -1.00
CA ILE A 207 9.11 32.71 -1.36
C ILE A 207 9.50 31.93 -0.11
N ARG A 208 9.97 32.65 0.92
CA ARG A 208 10.33 32.07 2.22
C ARG A 208 9.15 31.34 2.86
N SER A 209 7.97 31.97 2.88
CA SER A 209 6.74 31.40 3.43
C SER A 209 6.30 30.13 2.67
N ARG A 210 6.45 30.11 1.35
CA ARG A 210 6.13 28.91 0.54
C ARG A 210 7.07 27.75 0.85
N ILE A 211 8.38 28.01 0.95
CA ILE A 211 9.38 26.98 1.25
C ILE A 211 9.15 26.42 2.67
N SER A 212 8.93 27.27 3.67
CA SER A 212 8.68 26.83 5.04
C SER A 212 7.37 26.05 5.14
N SER A 213 6.30 26.50 4.49
CA SER A 213 5.01 25.81 4.50
C SER A 213 5.10 24.40 3.92
N ILE A 214 5.79 24.23 2.78
CA ILE A 214 5.97 22.92 2.16
C ILE A 214 6.82 22.02 3.07
N PHE A 215 7.89 22.55 3.64
CA PHE A 215 8.76 21.78 4.53
C PHE A 215 8.00 21.30 5.77
N ILE A 216 7.29 22.20 6.46
CA ILE A 216 6.48 21.87 7.65
C ILE A 216 5.43 20.82 7.33
N ARG A 217 4.67 21.00 6.25
CA ARG A 217 3.64 20.02 5.83
C ARG A 217 4.27 18.65 5.57
N THR A 218 5.40 18.62 4.88
CA THR A 218 6.14 17.39 4.63
C THR A 218 6.64 16.77 5.93
N SER A 219 7.17 17.55 6.87
CA SER A 219 7.61 17.07 8.20
C SER A 219 6.47 16.43 8.97
N VAL A 220 5.31 17.08 9.01
CA VAL A 220 4.12 16.58 9.72
C VAL A 220 3.65 15.26 9.12
N MET A 221 3.56 15.18 7.78
CA MET A 221 3.20 13.92 7.11
C MET A 221 4.24 12.82 7.37
N SER A 222 5.54 13.16 7.35
CA SER A 222 6.63 12.23 7.64
C SER A 222 6.50 11.64 9.04
N LEU A 223 6.27 12.48 10.04
CA LEU A 223 6.11 12.08 11.44
C LEU A 223 4.87 11.20 11.62
N ALA A 224 3.76 11.57 10.99
CA ALA A 224 2.54 10.76 11.01
C ALA A 224 2.78 9.36 10.44
N THR A 225 3.51 9.26 9.31
CA THR A 225 3.87 7.95 8.72
C THR A 225 4.79 7.15 9.64
N CYS A 226 5.81 7.77 10.25
CA CYS A 226 6.68 7.07 11.20
C CYS A 226 5.91 6.55 12.42
N VAL A 227 5.00 7.36 12.97
CA VAL A 227 4.15 6.95 14.11
C VAL A 227 3.21 5.82 13.70
N ALA A 228 2.61 5.89 12.52
CA ALA A 228 1.79 4.80 11.99
C ALA A 228 2.60 3.51 11.88
N LEU A 229 3.78 3.54 11.27
CA LEU A 229 4.66 2.37 11.13
C LEU A 229 5.12 1.78 12.48
N GLN A 230 5.27 2.61 13.52
CA GLN A 230 5.59 2.12 14.86
C GLN A 230 4.40 1.46 15.56
N ARG A 231 3.18 1.92 15.27
CA ARG A 231 1.94 1.47 15.92
C ARG A 231 1.28 0.28 15.23
N PHE A 232 1.57 0.06 13.95
CA PHE A 232 1.26 -1.18 13.26
C PHE A 232 2.50 -2.07 13.35
N PRO A 233 2.66 -2.88 14.41
CA PRO A 233 3.66 -3.93 14.36
C PRO A 233 3.36 -4.72 13.09
N ILE A 234 4.32 -4.73 12.16
CA ILE A 234 4.34 -5.76 11.10
C ILE A 234 4.06 -7.04 11.87
N PRO A 235 2.93 -7.73 11.62
CA PRO A 235 2.63 -8.94 12.36
C PRO A 235 3.90 -9.75 12.29
N ARG A 236 4.52 -9.98 13.47
CA ARG A 236 5.70 -10.83 13.50
C ARG A 236 5.23 -12.05 12.75
N VAL A 237 6.02 -12.48 11.77
CA VAL A 237 5.93 -13.83 11.25
C VAL A 237 6.29 -14.70 12.46
N SER A 238 5.34 -14.82 13.39
CA SER A 238 5.31 -15.82 14.43
C SER A 238 5.27 -17.07 13.60
N THR A 239 6.44 -17.70 13.51
CA THR A 239 6.65 -19.10 13.17
C THR A 239 5.40 -19.68 12.53
N VAL A 240 5.37 -19.73 11.19
CA VAL A 240 4.59 -20.76 10.52
C VAL A 240 4.94 -22.04 11.27
N ASP A 241 4.03 -22.54 12.10
CA ASP A 241 4.24 -23.80 12.79
C ASP A 241 4.57 -24.80 11.68
N PRO A 242 5.79 -25.39 11.65
CA PRO A 242 6.18 -26.32 10.59
C PRO A 242 5.23 -27.52 10.52
N LEU A 243 4.39 -27.73 11.53
CA LEU A 243 3.41 -28.81 11.61
C LEU A 243 2.23 -28.67 10.63
N TYR A 244 1.86 -27.48 10.15
CA TYR A 244 0.74 -27.36 9.20
C TYR A 244 1.15 -27.39 7.72
N PHE A 245 2.45 -27.35 7.42
CA PHE A 245 2.95 -27.52 6.03
C PHE A 245 3.16 -29.00 5.66
N TRP A 246 3.19 -29.91 6.63
CA TRP A 246 3.32 -31.36 6.39
C TRP A 246 2.00 -32.14 6.47
N ASP A 247 0.88 -31.51 6.85
CA ASP A 247 -0.43 -32.19 6.86
C ASP A 247 -1.16 -32.08 5.50
N ALA A 248 -0.38 -32.05 4.42
CA ALA A 248 -0.83 -32.50 3.10
C ALA A 248 -0.79 -34.04 3.05
N GLY A 249 -1.46 -34.69 4.01
CA GLY A 249 -1.72 -36.13 4.05
C GLY A 249 -2.77 -36.57 3.02
N GLY A 250 -2.68 -36.06 1.80
CA GLY A 250 -3.62 -36.33 0.69
C GLY A 250 -3.06 -37.23 -0.42
N ILE A 251 -1.89 -37.84 -0.25
CA ILE A 251 -1.25 -38.71 -1.29
C ILE A 251 -0.92 -40.11 -0.71
N LEU A 252 -1.74 -40.65 0.19
CA LEU A 252 -1.57 -42.03 0.67
C LEU A 252 -2.88 -42.81 0.83
N GLN A 253 -3.92 -42.45 0.05
CA GLN A 253 -5.14 -43.26 -0.11
C GLN A 253 -5.19 -44.08 -1.43
N VAL A 254 -4.07 -44.25 -2.15
CA VAL A 254 -4.03 -45.06 -3.40
C VAL A 254 -3.37 -46.44 -3.18
N LEU A 255 -3.26 -46.92 -1.95
CA LEU A 255 -2.95 -48.34 -1.69
C LEU A 255 -4.05 -48.95 -0.81
N ASP A 256 -5.19 -49.17 -1.44
CA ASP A 256 -6.15 -50.20 -1.04
C ASP A 256 -5.44 -51.56 -1.14
N VAL A 257 -4.86 -52.02 -0.04
CA VAL A 257 -4.52 -53.43 0.15
C VAL A 257 -5.74 -54.10 0.79
N PRO A 258 -6.41 -55.06 0.12
CA PRO A 258 -7.55 -55.74 0.69
C PRO A 258 -7.11 -56.52 1.94
N LYS A 259 -7.66 -56.16 3.10
CA LYS A 259 -7.54 -56.94 4.33
C LYS A 259 -8.21 -58.29 4.12
N ALA A 260 -7.41 -59.35 4.17
CA ALA A 260 -7.87 -60.73 4.20
C ALA A 260 -8.77 -60.97 5.42
N HIS A 261 -9.92 -61.61 5.18
CA HIS A 261 -10.80 -62.15 6.21
C HIS A 261 -10.10 -63.24 7.03
N PRO A 262 -10.05 -63.17 8.37
CA PRO A 262 -9.67 -64.31 9.19
C PRO A 262 -10.83 -65.32 9.22
N SER A 263 -10.58 -66.49 8.65
CA SER A 263 -11.43 -67.67 8.73
C SER A 263 -11.50 -68.19 10.17
N THR A 264 -12.73 -68.35 10.64
CA THR A 264 -13.15 -69.07 11.84
C THR A 264 -12.62 -70.51 11.82
N THR A 265 -11.79 -70.88 12.81
CA THR A 265 -11.51 -72.28 13.13
C THR A 265 -11.99 -72.59 14.54
N THR A 266 -13.17 -73.16 14.59
CA THR A 266 -13.76 -73.90 15.70
C THR A 266 -12.84 -75.07 16.08
N ARG A 267 -12.42 -75.17 17.34
CA ARG A 267 -11.85 -76.42 17.88
C ARG A 267 -12.57 -76.77 19.17
N ASN A 268 -13.52 -77.70 19.04
CA ASN A 268 -14.04 -78.53 20.12
C ASN A 268 -13.00 -79.58 20.49
N ARG A 269 -12.58 -79.62 21.76
CA ARG A 269 -12.45 -80.84 22.59
C ARG A 269 -12.05 -80.45 23.99
#